data_AF-A0A2U1PYU4-F1
#
_entry.id   AF-A0A2U1PYU4-F1
#
_cell.length_a   1.000
_cell.length_b   1.000
_cell.length_c   1.000
_cell.angle_alpha   90.00
_cell.angle_beta   90.00
_cell.angle_gamma   90.00
#
_symmetry.space_group_name_H-M   'P 1'
#
loop_
_entity.id
_entity.type
_entity.pdbx_description
1 polymer ?
#
loop_
_entity_poly.entity_id
_entity_poly.type
_entity_poly.pdbx_seq_one_letter_code
_entity_poly.pdbx_strand_id
1 'polypeptide(L)'
;MDDIPPRLEFVVMYLIHSLKGWYARSIAINLFVAATCYHIWHERNSRLFKKKLKTFDQIFDDIMTNVRPKIPTFRFKKDNGRVRQMVATWKLLSY
;
A
#
# COMPACT_ATOMS: atom_id res chain seq x y z
N MET A 1 -20.95 -13.80 4.08
CA MET A 1 -19.56 -13.41 4.41
C MET A 1 -18.71 -14.68 4.66
N ASP A 2 -19.05 -15.78 3.99
CA ASP A 2 -18.77 -17.12 4.53
C ASP A 2 -17.71 -17.90 3.73
N ASP A 3 -16.99 -17.23 2.83
CA ASP A 3 -16.01 -17.83 1.92
C ASP A 3 -14.63 -17.15 1.99
N ILE A 4 -14.30 -16.55 3.13
CA ILE A 4 -12.95 -15.99 3.35
C ILE A 4 -12.14 -17.06 4.07
N PRO A 5 -11.05 -17.58 3.46
CA PRO A 5 -10.17 -18.51 4.14
C PRO A 5 -9.71 -17.93 5.49
N PRO A 6 -9.62 -18.72 6.57
CA PRO A 6 -9.32 -18.20 7.92
C PRO A 6 -8.06 -17.33 7.99
N ARG A 7 -7.07 -17.64 7.14
CA ARG A 7 -5.83 -16.87 6.99
C ARG A 7 -6.04 -15.45 6.44
N LEU A 8 -6.98 -15.27 5.51
CA LEU A 8 -7.33 -13.97 4.95
C LEU A 8 -8.12 -13.12 5.96
N GLU A 9 -8.96 -13.75 6.78
CA GLU A 9 -9.68 -13.06 7.85
C GLU A 9 -8.70 -12.39 8.82
N PHE A 10 -7.64 -13.08 9.25
CA PHE A 10 -6.60 -12.48 10.09
C PHE A 10 -5.92 -11.28 9.43
N VAL A 11 -5.63 -11.36 8.13
CA VAL A 11 -5.02 -10.24 7.38
C VAL A 11 -5.99 -9.08 7.31
N VAL A 12 -7.26 -9.32 6.98
CA VAL A 12 -8.30 -8.29 6.90
C VAL A 12 -8.52 -7.64 8.26
N MET A 13 -8.62 -8.42 9.33
CA MET A 13 -8.74 -7.91 10.70
C MET A 13 -7.53 -7.08 11.12
N TYR A 14 -6.32 -7.55 10.82
CA TYR A 14 -5.08 -6.79 11.07
C TYR A 14 -5.06 -5.47 10.30
N LEU A 15 -5.47 -5.47 9.03
CA LEU A 15 -5.58 -4.27 8.22
C LEU A 15 -6.61 -3.33 8.86
N ILE A 16 -7.86 -3.74 9.05
CA ILE A 16 -8.93 -2.91 9.65
C ILE A 16 -8.49 -2.31 10.99
N HIS A 17 -7.84 -3.08 11.84
CA HIS A 17 -7.30 -2.58 13.11
C HIS A 17 -6.20 -1.54 12.89
N SER A 18 -5.28 -1.79 11.95
CA SER A 18 -4.16 -0.90 11.63
C SER A 18 -4.58 0.37 10.89
N LEU A 19 -5.76 0.36 10.24
CA LEU A 19 -6.33 1.52 9.54
C LEU A 19 -7.04 2.51 10.50
N LYS A 20 -7.35 2.09 11.74
CA LYS A 20 -7.98 2.96 12.75
C LYS A 20 -6.96 3.96 13.32
N GLY A 21 -6.83 5.11 12.67
CA GLY A 21 -6.15 6.29 13.23
C GLY A 21 -5.36 7.11 12.21
N TRP A 22 -4.92 8.30 12.64
CA TRP A 22 -4.13 9.26 11.84
C TRP A 22 -2.62 9.11 12.08
N TYR A 23 -2.18 7.89 12.37
CA TYR A 23 -0.77 7.59 12.59
C TYR A 23 -0.08 7.32 11.25
N ALA A 24 1.21 7.61 11.16
CA ALA A 24 1.97 7.46 9.92
C ALA A 24 1.90 6.03 9.35
N ARG A 25 1.92 5.02 10.23
CA ARG A 25 1.74 3.60 9.85
C ARG A 25 0.37 3.33 9.22
N SER A 26 -0.71 3.88 9.79
CA SER A 26 -2.07 3.72 9.25
C SER A 26 -2.19 4.34 7.85
N ILE A 27 -1.61 5.53 7.66
CA ILE A 27 -1.59 6.21 6.36
C ILE A 27 -0.82 5.38 5.33
N ALA A 28 0.36 4.88 5.69
CA ALA A 28 1.14 4.01 4.80
C ALA A 28 0.36 2.75 4.41
N ILE A 29 -0.27 2.07 5.37
CA ILE A 29 -1.08 0.86 5.10
C ILE A 29 -2.27 1.19 4.20
N ASN A 30 -3.03 2.26 4.49
CA ASN A 30 -4.15 2.71 3.65
C ASN A 30 -3.69 2.95 2.21
N LEU A 31 -2.57 3.65 2.04
CA LEU A 31 -2.03 3.98 0.73
C LEU A 31 -1.58 2.72 -0.04
N PHE A 32 -0.94 1.78 0.66
CA PHE A 32 -0.56 0.49 0.08
C PHE A 32 -1.78 -0.34 -0.35
N VAL A 33 -2.79 -0.45 0.50
CA VAL A 33 -4.02 -1.19 0.18
C VAL A 33 -4.73 -0.56 -1.00
N ALA A 34 -4.88 0.77 -1.02
CA ALA A 34 -5.51 1.49 -2.13
C ALA A 34 -4.74 1.32 -3.44
N ALA A 35 -3.41 1.48 -3.42
CA ALA A 35 -2.58 1.30 -4.61
C ALA A 35 -2.61 -0.14 -5.11
N THR A 36 -2.55 -1.12 -4.21
CA THR A 36 -2.62 -2.54 -4.57
C THR A 36 -3.96 -2.87 -5.23
N CYS A 37 -5.07 -2.42 -4.64
CA CYS A 37 -6.40 -2.60 -5.21
C CYS A 37 -6.49 -1.96 -6.60
N TYR A 38 -6.01 -0.72 -6.74
CA TYR A 38 -5.99 0.00 -8.02
C TYR A 38 -5.17 -0.72 -9.09
N HIS A 39 -3.95 -1.17 -8.77
CA HIS A 39 -3.08 -1.84 -9.72
C HIS A 39 -3.59 -3.23 -10.10
N ILE A 40 -4.19 -3.99 -9.18
CA ILE A 40 -4.86 -5.25 -9.50
C ILE A 40 -6.02 -5.01 -10.46
N TRP A 41 -6.88 -4.04 -10.16
CA TRP A 41 -7.98 -3.68 -11.04
C TRP A 41 -7.49 -3.21 -12.42
N HIS A 42 -6.49 -2.34 -12.44
CA HIS A 42 -5.89 -1.81 -13.67
C HIS A 42 -5.26 -2.91 -14.53
N GLU A 43 -4.56 -3.87 -13.91
CA GLU A 43 -3.98 -5.01 -14.62
C GLU A 43 -5.08 -5.90 -15.22
N ARG A 44 -6.13 -6.23 -14.44
CA ARG A 44 -7.27 -7.00 -14.97
C ARG A 44 -7.92 -6.30 -16.15
N ASN A 45 -8.07 -4.98 -16.07
CA ASN A 45 -8.64 -4.18 -17.15
C ASN A 45 -7.71 -4.14 -18.38
N SER A 46 -6.40 -3.98 -18.16
CA SER A 46 -5.39 -4.00 -19.22
C SER A 46 -5.34 -5.36 -19.94
N ARG A 47 -5.54 -6.47 -19.23
CA ARG A 47 -5.62 -7.80 -19.84
C ARG A 47 -6.81 -7.94 -20.77
N LEU A 48 -7.97 -7.42 -20.38
CA LEU A 48 -9.20 -7.47 -21.19
C LEU A 48 -9.08 -6.63 -22.48
N PHE A 49 -8.47 -5.45 -22.40
CA PHE A 49 -8.49 -4.49 -23.51
C PHE A 49 -7.19 -4.39 -24.32
N LYS A 50 -6.03 -4.72 -23.74
CA LYS A 50 -4.71 -4.46 -24.33
C LYS A 50 -3.85 -5.71 -24.52
N LYS A 51 -4.30 -6.90 -24.07
CA LYS A 51 -3.57 -8.19 -24.07
C LYS A 51 -2.13 -8.11 -23.51
N LYS A 52 -1.81 -7.06 -22.75
CA LYS A 52 -0.52 -6.93 -22.07
C LYS A 52 -0.61 -7.65 -20.73
N LEU A 53 0.32 -8.54 -20.49
CA LEU A 53 0.51 -9.23 -19.23
C LEU A 53 1.70 -8.59 -18.53
N LYS A 54 1.47 -7.99 -17.37
CA LYS A 54 2.57 -7.64 -16.46
C LYS A 54 2.83 -8.80 -15.51
N THR A 55 4.10 -9.05 -15.26
CA THR A 55 4.51 -10.01 -14.23
C THR A 55 4.20 -9.45 -12.85
N PHE A 56 4.09 -10.33 -11.85
CA PHE A 56 3.87 -9.92 -10.46
C PHE A 56 4.90 -8.89 -9.99
N ASP A 57 6.18 -9.10 -10.31
CA ASP A 57 7.27 -8.18 -9.94
C ASP A 57 7.08 -6.79 -10.54
N GLN A 58 6.63 -6.70 -11.79
CA GLN A 58 6.37 -5.41 -12.45
C GLN A 58 5.21 -4.66 -11.79
N ILE A 59 4.16 -5.37 -11.36
CA ILE A 59 3.03 -4.77 -10.66
C ILE A 59 3.45 -4.31 -9.27
N PHE A 60 4.27 -5.10 -8.57
CA PHE A 60 4.81 -4.74 -7.28
C PHE A 60 5.70 -3.49 -7.36
N ASP A 61 6.58 -3.41 -8.36
CA ASP A 61 7.42 -2.25 -8.62
C ASP A 61 6.60 -1.01 -8.97
N ASP A 62 5.54 -1.16 -9.78
CA ASP A 62 4.61 -0.08 -10.09
C ASP A 62 3.93 0.45 -8.81
N ILE A 63 3.46 -0.44 -7.94
CA ILE A 63 2.84 -0.07 -6.65
C ILE A 63 3.86 0.66 -5.77
N MET A 64 5.09 0.14 -5.66
CA MET A 64 6.14 0.75 -4.85
C MET A 64 6.52 2.14 -5.36
N THR A 65 6.67 2.28 -6.68
CA THR A 65 6.98 3.55 -7.34
C THR A 65 5.85 4.58 -7.16
N ASN A 66 4.59 4.12 -7.05
CA ASN A 66 3.45 5.00 -6.79
C ASN A 66 3.33 5.42 -5.32
N VAL A 67 3.53 4.48 -4.39
CA VAL A 67 3.29 4.68 -2.94
C VAL A 67 4.47 5.38 -2.26
N ARG A 68 5.71 4.98 -2.55
CA ARG A 68 6.93 5.51 -1.90
C ARG A 68 7.05 7.04 -1.94
N PRO A 69 6.90 7.73 -3.10
CA PRO A 69 7.07 9.19 -3.15
C PRO A 69 5.95 9.94 -2.43
N LYS A 70 4.78 9.30 -2.22
CA LYS A 70 3.62 9.92 -1.56
C LYS A 70 3.72 9.91 -0.04
N ILE A 71 4.36 8.91 0.57
CA ILE A 71 4.52 8.84 2.04
C ILE A 71 5.15 10.12 2.65
N PRO A 72 6.28 10.66 2.13
CA PRO A 72 6.88 11.87 2.68
C PRO A 72 6.08 13.15 2.41
N THR A 73 5.12 13.16 1.48
CA THR A 73 4.28 14.35 1.21
C THR A 73 3.14 14.50 2.23
N PHE A 74 2.80 13.45 2.98
CA PHE A 74 1.77 13.54 4.02
C PHE A 74 2.28 14.31 5.23
N ARG A 75 1.49 15.31 5.67
CA ARG A 75 1.73 15.99 6.94
C ARG A 75 1.13 15.17 8.07
N PHE A 76 1.98 14.54 8.88
CA PHE A 76 1.54 13.75 10.03
C PHE A 76 1.17 14.67 11.20
N LYS A 77 0.01 14.44 11.82
CA LYS A 77 -0.51 15.24 12.95
C LYS A 77 0.37 15.14 14.22
N LYS A 78 1.12 14.05 14.36
CA LYS A 78 2.06 13.80 15.46
C LYS A 78 3.44 13.52 14.88
N ASP A 79 4.36 14.48 15.00
CA ASP A 79 5.74 14.32 14.58
C ASP A 79 6.57 13.69 15.71
N ASN A 80 6.54 12.36 15.76
CA ASN A 80 7.28 11.58 16.74
C ASN A 80 8.56 11.01 16.08
N GLY A 81 9.62 10.75 16.87
CA GLY A 81 10.87 10.16 16.35
C GLY A 81 10.67 8.90 15.50
N ARG A 82 9.66 8.07 15.83
CA ARG A 82 9.26 6.89 15.02
C ARG A 82 8.71 7.25 13.64
N VAL A 83 7.97 8.34 13.52
CA VAL A 83 7.44 8.83 12.23
C VAL A 83 8.58 9.37 11.38
N ARG A 84 9.50 10.15 11.97
CA ARG A 84 10.70 10.63 11.28
C ARG A 84 11.60 9.50 10.82
N GLN A 85 11.84 8.50 11.66
CA GLN A 85 12.62 7.31 11.30
C GLN A 85 11.95 6.56 10.16
N MET A 86 10.63 6.33 10.24
CA MET A 86 9.89 5.66 9.17
C MET A 86 10.03 6.44 7.86
N VAL A 87 9.72 7.74 7.85
CA VAL A 87 9.86 8.59 6.65
C VAL A 87 11.31 8.59 6.13
N ALA A 88 12.31 8.62 7.00
CA ALA A 88 13.72 8.53 6.61
C ALA A 88 14.05 7.19 5.94
N THR A 89 13.61 6.05 6.49
CA THR A 89 13.77 4.74 5.85
C THR A 89 13.16 4.73 4.45
N TRP A 90 11.98 5.31 4.28
CA TRP A 90 11.32 5.36 2.95
C TRP A 90 11.99 6.32 1.97
N LYS A 91 12.65 7.39 2.45
CA LYS A 91 13.46 8.31 1.63
C LYS A 91 14.83 7.73 1.23
N LEU A 92 15.38 6.81 2.02
CA LEU A 92 16.66 6.17 1.71
C LEU A 92 16.51 5.07 0.65
N LEU A 93 15.33 4.43 0.59
CA LEU A 93 14.99 3.40 -0.40
C LEU A 93 14.57 3.97 -1.78
N SER A 94 14.74 5.28 -2.00
CA SER A 94 14.41 5.97 -3.26
C SER A 94 15.64 6.40 -4.07
N TYR A 95 16.84 6.00 -3.66
CA TYR A 95 18.10 6.19 -4.40
C TYR A 95 18.55 4.88 -5.05
#